data_AF-A0A5S4EXF0-F1
#
_entry.id   AF-A0A5S4EXF0-F1
#
_cell.length_a   1.000
_cell.length_b   1.000
_cell.length_c   1.000
_cell.angle_alpha   90.00
_cell.angle_beta   90.00
_cell.angle_gamma   90.00
#
_symmetry.space_group_name_H-M   'P 1'
#
loop_
_entity.id
_entity.type
_entity.pdbx_description
1 polymer ?
#
loop_
_entity_poly.entity_id
_entity_poly.type
_entity_poly.pdbx_seq_one_letter_code
_entity_poly.pdbx_strand_id
1 'polypeptide(L)' 'MDIRGDEGPFDEEGAEFSVETPEADAAEQHREVRQNAGVRGELPLEADPGDAADQDRVVDLDDDEYR' A
#
# COMPACT_ATOMS: atom_id res chain seq x y z
N MET A 1 -15.69 -23.71 -12.96
CA MET A 1 -14.90 -24.34 -11.88
C MET A 1 -14.16 -23.24 -11.16
N ASP A 2 -14.35 -23.09 -9.85
CA ASP A 2 -13.64 -22.11 -9.03
C ASP A 2 -12.36 -22.77 -8.51
N ILE A 3 -11.20 -22.19 -8.85
CA ILE A 3 -9.86 -22.69 -8.51
C ILE A 3 -9.24 -21.91 -7.34
N ARG A 4 -10.07 -21.20 -6.57
CA ARG A 4 -9.63 -20.57 -5.33
C ARG A 4 -9.27 -21.69 -4.36
N GLY A 5 -7.97 -21.96 -4.32
CA GLY A 5 -7.34 -23.00 -3.54
C GLY A 5 -7.76 -22.91 -2.08
N ASP A 6 -8.06 -24.09 -1.57
CA ASP A 6 -8.14 -24.47 -0.17
C ASP A 6 -6.84 -24.10 0.55
N GLU A 7 -6.69 -22.83 0.93
CA GLU A 7 -5.79 -22.48 2.04
C GLU A 7 -6.57 -22.85 3.31
N GLY A 8 -6.21 -24.01 3.86
CA GLY A 8 -6.77 -24.53 5.11
C GLY A 8 -6.74 -23.46 6.21
N PRO A 9 -7.62 -23.56 7.22
CA PRO A 9 -7.65 -22.60 8.32
C PRO A 9 -6.23 -22.54 8.89
N PHE A 10 -5.68 -21.33 8.94
CA PHE A 10 -4.47 -21.04 9.70
C PHE A 10 -4.55 -21.84 11.00
N ASP A 11 -3.63 -22.81 11.17
CA ASP A 11 -3.58 -23.64 12.37
C ASP A 11 -3.06 -22.74 13.51
N GLU A 12 -3.96 -21.88 13.96
CA GLU A 12 -3.81 -20.84 14.99
C GLU A 12 -4.70 -21.20 16.19
N GLU A 13 -5.07 -22.48 16.31
CA GLU A 13 -5.83 -23.01 17.44
C GLU A 13 -4.86 -23.35 18.59
N GLY A 14 -4.21 -22.33 19.17
CA GLY A 14 -3.46 -22.51 20.42
C GLY A 14 -2.30 -21.55 20.71
N ALA A 15 -1.94 -20.68 19.78
CA ALA A 15 -1.08 -19.56 20.12
C ALA A 15 -1.97 -18.39 20.50
N GLU A 16 -2.13 -18.14 21.80
CA GLU A 16 -2.67 -16.87 22.30
C GLU A 16 -1.67 -15.75 21.95
N PHE A 17 -1.63 -15.36 20.67
CA PHE A 17 -0.88 -14.19 20.27
C PHE A 17 -1.56 -12.99 20.95
N SER A 18 -0.76 -12.23 21.71
CA SER A 18 -1.25 -10.96 22.25
C SER A 18 -1.69 -10.08 21.08
N VAL A 19 -2.82 -9.39 21.23
CA VAL A 19 -3.33 -8.47 20.19
C VAL A 19 -2.31 -7.36 19.89
N GLU A 20 -1.42 -7.08 20.84
CA GLU A 20 -0.32 -6.13 20.70
C GLU A 20 0.86 -6.74 19.92
N THR A 21 1.43 -5.93 19.03
CA THR A 21 2.68 -6.27 18.35
C THR A 21 3.84 -6.39 19.35
N PRO A 22 4.81 -7.30 19.14
CA PRO A 22 6.03 -7.35 19.95
C PRO A 22 6.72 -6.00 20.09
N GLU A 23 7.40 -5.77 21.23
CA GLU A 23 8.06 -4.49 21.53
C GLU A 23 9.09 -4.08 20.45
N ALA A 24 9.78 -5.07 19.87
CA ALA A 24 10.74 -4.84 18.79
C ALA A 24 10.07 -4.25 17.53
N ASP A 25 8.91 -4.75 17.15
CA ASP A 25 8.15 -4.28 15.97
C ASP A 25 7.55 -2.89 16.25
N ALA A 26 7.03 -2.67 17.46
CA ALA A 26 6.51 -1.37 17.88
C ALA A 26 7.59 -0.29 17.85
N ALA A 27 8.82 -0.62 18.25
CA ALA A 27 9.95 0.31 18.21
C ALA A 27 10.27 0.80 16.78
N GLU A 28 10.05 -0.03 15.75
CA GLU A 28 10.24 0.38 14.36
C GLU A 28 9.23 1.43 13.90
N GLN A 29 8.01 1.41 14.46
CA GLN A 29 6.95 2.37 14.13
C GLN A 29 7.23 3.76 14.70
N HIS A 30 7.96 3.84 15.82
CA HIS A 30 8.40 5.10 16.41
C HIS A 30 9.63 5.70 15.72
N ARG A 31 10.25 4.98 14.79
CA ARG A 31 11.39 5.50 14.04
C ARG A 31 10.92 6.56 13.07
N GLU A 32 11.52 7.75 13.17
CA GLU A 32 11.29 8.83 12.22
C GLU A 32 11.57 8.34 10.80
N VAL A 33 10.51 8.26 9.99
CA VAL A 33 10.64 8.01 8.56
C VAL A 33 11.33 9.23 7.98
N ARG A 34 12.57 9.05 7.49
CA ARG A 34 13.23 10.10 6.71
C ARG A 34 12.26 10.51 5.60
N GLN A 35 11.83 11.76 5.63
CA GLN A 35 11.03 12.34 4.57
C GLN A 35 11.92 12.40 3.33
N ASN A 36 11.95 11.31 2.57
CA ASN A 36 12.50 11.34 1.24
C ASN A 36 11.59 12.29 0.45
N ALA A 37 12.16 13.42 0.05
CA ALA A 37 11.46 14.47 -0.67
C ALA A 37 10.74 13.86 -1.86
N GLY A 38 9.40 13.96 -1.88
CA GLY A 38 8.57 13.51 -2.98
C GLY A 38 8.54 11.99 -3.13
N VAL A 39 7.39 11.37 -2.83
CA VAL A 39 7.09 9.99 -3.26
C VAL A 39 7.12 9.85 -4.79
N ARG A 40 7.08 10.98 -5.51
CA ARG A 40 7.58 11.09 -6.87
C ARG A 40 9.10 11.09 -6.84
N GLY A 41 9.68 9.92 -6.62
CA GLY A 41 11.03 9.72 -7.08
C GLY A 41 11.02 10.06 -8.56
N GLU A 42 11.75 11.10 -8.95
CA GLU A 42 12.26 11.26 -10.31
C GLU A 42 13.22 10.10 -10.58
N LEU A 43 12.74 8.86 -10.46
CA LEU A 43 13.37 7.75 -11.11
C LEU A 43 13.24 8.11 -12.59
N PRO A 44 14.34 8.19 -13.36
CA PRO A 44 14.28 8.39 -14.80
C PRO A 44 13.76 7.10 -15.43
N LEU A 45 12.50 6.79 -15.14
CA LEU A 45 11.73 5.84 -15.92
C LEU A 45 11.35 6.63 -17.17
N GLU A 46 11.87 6.23 -18.32
CA GLU A 46 11.27 6.63 -19.59
C GLU A 46 9.83 6.11 -19.58
N ALA A 47 8.90 6.96 -19.12
CA ALA A 47 7.49 6.76 -19.37
C ALA A 47 7.23 7.04 -20.85
N ASP A 48 6.35 6.27 -21.47
CA ASP A 48 5.83 6.67 -22.77
C ASP A 48 5.24 8.09 -22.65
N PRO A 49 5.44 8.97 -23.63
CA PRO A 49 4.92 10.33 -23.58
C PRO A 49 3.40 10.40 -23.35
N GLY A 50 2.64 9.39 -23.77
CA GLY A 50 1.21 9.28 -23.48
C GLY A 50 0.93 9.04 -21.99
N ASP A 51 1.64 8.09 -21.39
CA ASP A 51 1.52 7.79 -19.95
C ASP A 51 1.89 9.01 -19.10
N ALA A 52 2.99 9.69 -19.44
CA ALA A 52 3.41 10.91 -18.73
C ALA A 52 2.34 12.02 -18.81
N ALA A 53 1.77 12.24 -20.00
CA ALA A 53 0.73 13.25 -20.21
C ALA A 53 -0.58 12.92 -19.47
N ASP A 54 -0.93 11.64 -19.37
CA ASP A 54 -2.11 11.20 -18.62
C ASP A 54 -1.89 11.32 -17.10
N GLN A 55 -0.68 11.04 -16.59
CA GLN A 55 -0.34 11.21 -15.18
C GLN A 55 -0.27 12.68 -14.73
N ASP A 56 0.14 13.58 -15.61
CA ASP A 56 0.20 15.03 -15.33
C ASP A 56 -1.17 15.71 -15.43
N ARG A 57 -2.19 15.02 -15.95
CA ARG A 57 -3.53 15.59 -16.07
C ARG A 57 -4.15 15.80 -14.70
N VAL A 58 -4.52 17.03 -14.41
CA VAL A 58 -5.38 17.36 -13.26
C VAL A 58 -6.81 16.95 -13.63
N VAL A 59 -7.38 16.03 -12.84
CA VAL A 59 -8.77 15.60 -12.96
C VAL A 59 -9.57 16.27 -11.85
N ASP A 60 -10.65 16.95 -12.23
CA ASP A 60 -11.61 17.47 -11.27
C ASP A 60 -12.39 16.28 -10.68
N LEU A 61 -12.31 16.13 -9.36
CA LEU A 61 -13.11 15.17 -8.60
C LEU A 61 -14.42 15.87 -8.23
N ASP A 62 -15.46 15.69 -9.04
CA ASP A 62 -16.81 16.11 -8.67
C ASP A 62 -17.49 14.98 -7.89
N ASP A 63 -17.78 15.24 -6.61
CA ASP A 63 -18.49 14.29 -5.74
C ASP A 63 -19.93 14.02 -6.25
N ASP A 64 -20.49 14.93 -7.08
CA ASP A 64 -21.82 14.77 -7.68
C ASP A 64 -21.84 13.80 -8.88
N GLU A 65 -20.68 13.43 -9.44
CA GLU A 65 -20.56 12.47 -10.56
C GLU A 65 -20.54 11.00 -10.11
N TYR A 66 -20.40 10.75 -8.81
CA TYR A 66 -20.48 9.42 -8.18
C TYR A 66 -21.86 9.17 -7.53
N ARG A 67 -22.94 9.30 -8.29
CA ARG A 67 -24.32 9.03 -7.83
C ARG A 67 -24.96 7.86 -8.57
#